data_AF-A0A6F8VEK6-F1
#
_entry.id   AF-A0A6F8VEK6-F1
#
_cell.length_a   1.000
_cell.length_b   1.000
_cell.length_c   1.000
_cell.angle_alpha   90.00
_cell.angle_beta   90.00
_cell.angle_gamma   90.00
#
_symmetry.space_group_name_H-M   'P 1'
#
loop_
_entity.id
_entity.type
_entity.pdbx_description
1 polymer ?
#
loop_
_entity_poly.entity_id
_entity_poly.type
_entity_poly.pdbx_seq_one_letter_code
_entity_poly.pdbx_strand_id
1 'polypeptide(L)'
;MPSKKPAQPVQSGLFGASLSCPDIDNLPLIVEPQGSIEVLAPGSVYQPLLLSPRQDDIDVGPGKLDEHEEAFVRDLIRRLYPAGNHPKSDKTPLKWGNKEIWLKRNIEKRDESFRLRVDDSDWFYPDFIVWIVDYETRTQIFGFVDPKGLTVGAGGGWSDYKIVSTLFMPHVVERQLAASGQKVEFEGAEWTFRVRGVLVSTSSFTNLTAQAKFNLNDDEGKLVAPTEADFKRGRIVFQKTDTSYIDDVLQLLTEDSAVDHLLSLSALLFDNSAYFTPSGELEHDLALRHDENTQTESEFVAALMRDYLKLDSKGVHGSWASKNRRRQLMDYAAEGKWGFGGEKVSDIRDHPAPCEELWSRKQKTEKG
;
A
#
# COMPACT_ATOMS: atom_id res chain seq x y z
N MET A 1 -34.59 27.33 -26.34
CA MET A 1 -34.75 26.85 -24.95
C MET A 1 -33.41 26.31 -24.50
N PRO A 2 -32.79 26.84 -23.43
CA PRO A 2 -31.51 26.35 -22.97
C PRO A 2 -31.70 25.03 -22.20
N SER A 3 -30.94 24.02 -22.61
CA SER A 3 -30.80 22.74 -21.91
C SER A 3 -30.38 22.99 -20.46
N LYS A 4 -31.24 22.63 -19.50
CA LYS A 4 -30.86 22.56 -18.09
C LYS A 4 -29.90 21.39 -17.95
N LYS A 5 -28.60 21.68 -17.78
CA LYS A 5 -27.66 20.71 -17.19
C LYS A 5 -28.26 20.23 -15.86
N PRO A 6 -28.28 18.92 -15.56
CA PRO A 6 -28.68 18.46 -14.24
C PRO A 6 -27.71 19.06 -13.22
N ALA A 7 -28.25 19.55 -12.10
CA ALA A 7 -27.44 20.05 -11.00
C ALA A 7 -26.53 18.93 -10.49
N GLN A 8 -25.25 19.24 -10.28
CA GLN A 8 -24.32 18.29 -9.66
C GLN A 8 -24.83 17.91 -8.27
N PRO A 9 -24.79 16.62 -7.89
CA PRO A 9 -25.16 16.21 -6.55
C PRO A 9 -24.16 16.80 -5.55
N VAL A 10 -24.68 17.42 -4.50
CA VAL A 10 -23.90 17.88 -3.35
C VAL A 10 -23.88 16.74 -2.35
N GLN A 11 -22.69 16.23 -2.01
CA GLN A 11 -22.52 15.18 -1.02
C GLN A 11 -21.74 15.72 0.19
N SER A 12 -22.18 15.34 1.39
CA SER A 12 -21.57 15.73 2.67
C SER A 12 -20.55 14.66 3.11
N GLY A 13 -19.39 15.10 3.60
CA GLY A 13 -18.27 14.24 3.95
C GLY A 13 -18.51 13.32 5.15
N LEU A 14 -17.68 12.27 5.28
CA LEU A 14 -17.77 11.22 6.30
C LEU A 14 -17.74 11.74 7.76
N PHE A 15 -17.25 12.96 8.02
CA PHE A 15 -17.41 13.66 9.30
C PHE A 15 -17.60 15.19 9.18
N GLY A 16 -18.32 15.64 8.15
CA GLY A 16 -18.94 16.98 8.18
C GLY A 16 -18.04 18.23 8.07
N ALA A 17 -16.73 18.12 7.79
CA ALA A 17 -15.88 19.29 7.45
C ALA A 17 -15.07 19.05 6.17
N SER A 18 -15.01 20.07 5.32
CA SER A 18 -14.34 20.08 4.03
C SER A 18 -12.82 20.15 4.18
N LEU A 19 -12.12 19.16 3.64
CA LEU A 19 -10.66 19.10 3.50
C LEU A 19 -10.31 19.08 2.02
N SER A 20 -9.33 19.89 1.62
CA SER A 20 -8.85 19.96 0.24
C SER A 20 -7.69 18.98 0.03
N CYS A 21 -7.98 17.85 -0.60
CA CYS A 21 -6.99 17.05 -1.29
C CYS A 21 -7.41 17.00 -2.76
N PRO A 22 -6.56 17.34 -3.73
CA PRO A 22 -6.90 17.18 -5.13
C PRO A 22 -7.06 15.68 -5.41
N ASP A 23 -8.24 15.27 -5.88
CA ASP A 23 -8.58 13.91 -6.31
C ASP A 23 -8.85 12.81 -5.26
N ILE A 24 -9.20 13.19 -4.01
CA ILE A 24 -9.93 12.27 -3.07
C ILE A 24 -11.41 12.09 -3.46
N ASP A 25 -11.98 12.93 -4.32
CA ASP A 25 -13.41 12.96 -4.68
C ASP A 25 -13.95 11.66 -5.30
N ASN A 26 -13.10 10.65 -5.54
CA ASN A 26 -13.46 9.35 -6.09
C ASN A 26 -13.22 8.15 -5.14
N LEU A 27 -12.81 8.39 -3.90
CA LEU A 27 -12.92 7.39 -2.83
C LEU A 27 -14.39 7.35 -2.34
N PRO A 28 -15.03 6.17 -2.24
CA PRO A 28 -16.47 6.10 -1.99
C PRO A 28 -16.85 6.74 -0.66
N LEU A 29 -17.58 7.85 -0.74
CA LEU A 29 -18.36 8.41 0.36
C LEU A 29 -19.65 7.60 0.48
N ILE A 30 -19.79 6.83 1.56
CA ILE A 30 -21.02 6.11 1.87
C ILE A 30 -21.95 7.07 2.61
N VAL A 31 -22.97 7.57 1.90
CA VAL A 31 -24.05 8.36 2.48
C VAL A 31 -25.36 7.82 1.92
N GLU A 32 -26.25 7.34 2.78
CA GLU A 32 -27.56 6.83 2.38
C GLU A 32 -28.57 7.97 2.19
N PRO A 33 -29.38 7.94 1.12
CA PRO A 33 -30.68 8.59 1.11
C PRO A 33 -31.82 7.56 1.09
N GLN A 34 -32.59 7.59 2.17
CA GLN A 34 -34.05 7.38 2.23
C GLN A 34 -34.58 5.94 2.37
N GLY A 35 -34.43 5.42 3.59
CA GLY A 35 -35.55 4.95 4.40
C GLY A 35 -36.15 3.59 4.07
N SER A 36 -35.68 2.52 4.73
CA SER A 36 -36.36 2.03 5.95
C SER A 36 -35.72 0.74 6.50
N ILE A 37 -35.58 0.76 7.84
CA ILE A 37 -35.36 -0.31 8.84
C ILE A 37 -33.93 -0.84 9.07
N GLU A 38 -33.46 -0.56 10.29
CA GLU A 38 -32.19 -0.85 10.94
C GLU A 38 -31.91 -2.33 11.20
N VAL A 39 -30.63 -2.73 11.04
CA VAL A 39 -29.98 -3.74 11.88
C VAL A 39 -28.55 -3.30 12.19
N LEU A 40 -28.30 -3.00 13.48
CA LEU A 40 -26.99 -2.79 14.09
C LEU A 40 -26.18 -4.10 14.12
N ALA A 41 -24.93 -4.04 13.67
CA ALA A 41 -23.85 -4.93 14.12
C ALA A 41 -22.79 -4.04 14.79
N PRO A 42 -22.47 -4.22 16.08
CA PRO A 42 -21.40 -3.45 16.68
C PRO A 42 -20.10 -3.76 15.91
N GLY A 43 -19.56 -2.75 15.20
CA GLY A 43 -18.19 -2.78 14.70
C GLY A 43 -17.93 -3.40 13.33
N SER A 44 -18.96 -3.68 12.54
CA SER A 44 -18.80 -4.09 11.15
C SER A 44 -19.78 -3.31 10.29
N VAL A 45 -19.26 -2.38 9.49
CA VAL A 45 -20.05 -1.59 8.54
C VAL A 45 -19.94 -2.24 7.16
N TYR A 46 -21.07 -2.78 6.67
CA TYR A 46 -21.39 -3.16 5.29
C TYR A 46 -21.19 -4.63 4.81
N GLN A 47 -22.32 -5.37 4.88
CA GLN A 47 -22.79 -6.52 4.06
C GLN A 47 -21.78 -7.47 3.36
N PRO A 48 -21.77 -8.76 3.76
CA PRO A 48 -21.36 -9.88 2.93
C PRO A 48 -22.58 -10.60 2.32
N LEU A 49 -22.62 -10.76 0.98
CA LEU A 49 -23.59 -11.63 0.32
C LEU A 49 -22.99 -13.02 0.13
N LEU A 50 -23.63 -14.04 0.73
CA LEU A 50 -23.41 -15.44 0.41
C LEU A 50 -24.27 -15.85 -0.80
N LEU A 51 -23.64 -16.60 -1.70
CA LEU A 51 -24.24 -17.36 -2.79
C LEU A 51 -25.46 -18.16 -2.32
N SER A 52 -26.55 -18.13 -3.09
CA SER A 52 -27.66 -19.08 -2.95
C SER A 52 -27.95 -19.79 -4.27
N PRO A 53 -28.41 -21.05 -4.25
CA PRO A 53 -28.61 -21.87 -5.44
C PRO A 53 -29.84 -21.41 -6.22
N ARG A 54 -29.78 -21.60 -7.54
CA ARG A 54 -30.81 -21.28 -8.54
C ARG A 54 -32.24 -21.47 -8.05
N GLN A 55 -33.01 -20.40 -8.10
CA GLN A 55 -34.42 -20.46 -8.47
C GLN A 55 -34.64 -19.50 -9.64
N ASP A 56 -35.34 -20.03 -10.64
CA ASP A 56 -35.57 -19.44 -11.95
C ASP A 56 -36.30 -18.09 -11.83
N ASP A 57 -35.61 -17.00 -12.16
CA ASP A 57 -35.97 -16.06 -13.23
C ASP A 57 -35.17 -14.75 -13.06
N ILE A 58 -34.35 -14.47 -14.08
CA ILE A 58 -33.57 -13.24 -14.34
C ILE A 58 -32.40 -12.98 -13.35
N ASP A 59 -31.24 -13.50 -13.76
CA ASP A 59 -29.96 -13.51 -13.06
C ASP A 59 -29.17 -12.22 -13.32
N VAL A 60 -29.20 -11.25 -12.40
CA VAL A 60 -28.19 -10.17 -12.33
C VAL A 60 -27.57 -10.16 -10.93
N GLY A 61 -27.02 -11.31 -10.52
CA GLY A 61 -26.07 -11.40 -9.42
C GLY A 61 -24.67 -10.96 -9.85
N PRO A 62 -23.74 -10.67 -8.91
CA PRO A 62 -22.32 -10.62 -9.25
C PRO A 62 -21.91 -11.95 -9.90
N GLY A 63 -21.10 -11.89 -10.95
CA GLY A 63 -20.65 -13.09 -11.67
C GLY A 63 -19.99 -14.12 -10.75
N LYS A 64 -19.91 -15.38 -11.18
CA LYS A 64 -19.24 -16.45 -10.43
C LYS A 64 -17.79 -16.04 -10.07
N LEU A 65 -17.30 -16.43 -8.89
CA LEU A 65 -15.88 -16.33 -8.57
C LEU A 65 -15.07 -17.09 -9.64
N ASP A 66 -13.93 -16.54 -10.03
CA ASP A 66 -12.97 -17.31 -10.82
C ASP A 66 -12.24 -18.36 -9.96
N GLU A 67 -11.46 -19.21 -10.61
CA GLU A 67 -10.76 -20.32 -9.95
C GLU A 67 -9.80 -19.85 -8.85
N HIS A 68 -9.14 -18.71 -9.04
CA HIS A 68 -8.12 -18.18 -8.13
C HIS A 68 -8.74 -17.41 -6.96
N GLU A 69 -9.79 -16.64 -7.23
CA GLU A 69 -10.65 -16.04 -6.22
C GLU A 69 -11.25 -17.13 -5.32
N GLU A 70 -11.86 -18.18 -5.91
CA GLU A 70 -12.43 -19.30 -5.17
C GLU A 70 -11.36 -20.02 -4.34
N ALA A 71 -10.16 -20.23 -4.91
CA ALA A 71 -9.05 -20.83 -4.21
C ALA A 71 -8.63 -20.02 -2.99
N PHE A 72 -8.47 -18.70 -3.13
CA PHE A 72 -8.12 -17.82 -2.00
C PHE A 72 -9.12 -17.92 -0.84
N VAL A 73 -10.43 -17.79 -1.13
CA VAL A 73 -11.46 -17.86 -0.08
C VAL A 73 -11.46 -19.22 0.61
N ARG A 74 -11.41 -20.30 -0.17
CA ARG A 74 -11.39 -21.67 0.35
C ARG A 74 -10.17 -21.93 1.21
N ASP A 75 -9.01 -21.48 0.77
CA ASP A 75 -7.74 -21.75 1.44
C ASP A 75 -7.61 -20.91 2.71
N LEU A 76 -8.13 -19.68 2.73
CA LEU A 76 -8.30 -18.87 3.95
C LEU A 76 -9.16 -19.61 4.98
N ILE A 77 -10.35 -20.08 4.59
CA ILE A 77 -11.26 -20.80 5.50
C ILE A 77 -10.60 -22.08 6.02
N ARG A 78 -9.96 -22.87 5.14
CA ARG A 78 -9.27 -24.11 5.54
C ARG A 78 -8.10 -23.84 6.46
N ARG A 79 -7.36 -22.74 6.27
CA ARG A 79 -6.22 -22.38 7.13
C ARG A 79 -6.69 -22.02 8.54
N LEU A 80 -7.79 -21.27 8.66
CA LEU A 80 -8.36 -20.82 9.93
C LEU A 80 -9.16 -21.92 10.64
N TYR A 81 -9.82 -22.79 9.88
CA TYR A 81 -10.70 -23.84 10.39
C TYR A 81 -10.34 -25.21 9.77
N PRO A 82 -9.17 -25.78 10.07
CA PRO A 82 -8.73 -27.06 9.50
C PRO A 82 -9.66 -28.23 9.88
N ALA A 83 -10.38 -28.13 11.00
CA ALA A 83 -11.40 -29.10 11.42
C ALA A 83 -12.75 -28.95 10.69
N GLY A 84 -12.92 -27.95 9.82
CA GLY A 84 -14.12 -27.73 9.03
C GLY A 84 -15.30 -27.09 9.79
N ASN A 85 -15.09 -26.65 11.03
CA ASN A 85 -16.08 -26.02 11.90
C ASN A 85 -16.17 -24.49 11.73
N HIS A 86 -15.98 -24.00 10.51
CA HIS A 86 -16.10 -22.57 10.21
C HIS A 86 -17.54 -22.07 10.35
N PRO A 87 -17.74 -20.81 10.75
CA PRO A 87 -19.06 -20.21 10.77
C PRO A 87 -19.65 -20.18 9.36
N LYS A 88 -20.93 -20.53 9.27
CA LYS A 88 -21.68 -20.56 7.99
C LYS A 88 -22.57 -19.34 7.79
N SER A 89 -22.77 -18.53 8.83
CA SER A 89 -23.56 -17.31 8.75
C SER A 89 -22.68 -16.15 8.33
N ASP A 90 -23.20 -15.39 7.38
CA ASP A 90 -22.79 -14.05 6.97
C ASP A 90 -22.68 -13.02 8.11
N LYS A 91 -23.38 -13.24 9.24
CA LYS A 91 -23.36 -12.36 10.42
C LYS A 91 -22.30 -12.76 11.45
N THR A 92 -21.50 -13.80 11.17
CA THR A 92 -20.50 -14.29 12.11
C THR A 92 -19.11 -14.20 11.48
N PRO A 93 -18.18 -13.44 12.09
CA PRO A 93 -16.83 -13.31 11.55
C PRO A 93 -16.06 -14.63 11.62
N LEU A 94 -15.09 -14.79 10.72
CA LEU A 94 -14.06 -15.79 10.89
C LEU A 94 -13.20 -15.42 12.10
N LYS A 95 -12.69 -16.42 12.81
CA LYS A 95 -11.87 -16.23 14.01
C LYS A 95 -10.43 -16.59 13.69
N TRP A 96 -9.52 -15.72 14.10
CA TRP A 96 -8.09 -15.94 13.99
C TRP A 96 -7.43 -15.56 15.32
N GLY A 97 -7.31 -16.54 16.22
CA GLY A 97 -6.95 -16.27 17.61
C GLY A 97 -7.96 -15.32 18.27
N ASN A 98 -7.47 -14.20 18.82
CA ASN A 98 -8.29 -13.14 19.42
C ASN A 98 -8.83 -12.11 18.41
N LYS A 99 -8.56 -12.30 17.12
CA LYS A 99 -8.97 -11.40 16.04
C LYS A 99 -10.22 -11.91 15.34
N GLU A 100 -11.01 -10.97 14.84
CA GLU A 100 -12.12 -11.25 13.93
C GLU A 100 -11.75 -10.86 12.52
N ILE A 101 -12.13 -11.69 11.55
CA ILE A 101 -11.92 -11.43 10.13
C ILE A 101 -13.27 -11.44 9.42
N TRP A 102 -13.61 -10.32 8.80
CA TRP A 102 -14.72 -10.20 7.88
C TRP A 102 -14.18 -10.14 6.46
N LEU A 103 -14.70 -11.01 5.60
CA LEU A 103 -14.31 -11.09 4.20
C LEU A 103 -15.47 -10.64 3.32
N LYS A 104 -15.20 -9.68 2.44
CA LYS A 104 -16.16 -9.16 1.47
C LYS A 104 -15.55 -9.15 0.08
N ARG A 105 -16.31 -9.57 -0.92
CA ARG A 105 -15.93 -9.36 -2.33
C ARG A 105 -16.20 -7.91 -2.73
N ASN A 106 -15.23 -7.29 -3.39
CA ASN A 106 -15.35 -5.94 -3.91
C ASN A 106 -15.68 -5.99 -5.40
N ILE A 107 -16.90 -5.62 -5.75
CA ILE A 107 -17.45 -5.82 -7.10
C ILE A 107 -17.11 -4.60 -7.95
N GLU A 108 -16.25 -4.76 -8.96
CA GLU A 108 -15.85 -3.67 -9.87
C GLU A 108 -17.05 -2.89 -10.43
N LYS A 109 -16.88 -1.57 -10.61
CA LYS A 109 -17.83 -0.64 -11.27
C LYS A 109 -19.20 -0.48 -10.58
N ARG A 110 -19.34 -0.87 -9.32
CA ARG A 110 -20.44 -0.37 -8.47
C ARG A 110 -20.05 0.95 -7.81
N ASP A 111 -21.02 1.83 -7.57
CA ASP A 111 -20.78 3.13 -6.94
C ASP A 111 -20.17 3.01 -5.54
N GLU A 112 -20.46 1.90 -4.84
CA GLU A 112 -19.97 1.58 -3.49
C GLU A 112 -18.65 0.79 -3.46
N SER A 113 -18.00 0.58 -4.61
CA SER A 113 -16.78 -0.23 -4.68
C SER A 113 -15.60 0.52 -4.11
N PHE A 114 -14.80 -0.18 -3.31
CA PHE A 114 -13.49 0.33 -2.94
C PHE A 114 -12.58 0.34 -4.17
N ARG A 115 -11.92 1.47 -4.40
CA ARG A 115 -11.00 1.65 -5.51
C ARG A 115 -9.89 2.59 -5.13
N LEU A 116 -8.72 2.34 -5.71
CA LEU A 116 -7.52 3.14 -5.52
C LEU A 116 -7.04 3.64 -6.88
N ARG A 117 -6.38 4.78 -6.86
CA ARG A 117 -5.71 5.35 -8.03
C ARG A 117 -4.48 6.08 -7.54
N VAL A 118 -3.43 6.02 -8.33
CA VAL A 118 -2.18 6.74 -8.12
C VAL A 118 -1.88 7.52 -9.39
N ASP A 119 -1.45 8.77 -9.27
CA ASP A 119 -1.27 9.67 -10.42
C ASP A 119 -2.51 9.70 -11.35
N ASP A 120 -2.27 9.74 -12.66
CA ASP A 120 -3.27 9.63 -13.72
C ASP A 120 -3.56 8.17 -14.14
N SER A 121 -3.22 7.16 -13.35
CA SER A 121 -3.38 5.74 -13.71
C SER A 121 -4.83 5.31 -13.94
N ASP A 122 -5.05 4.07 -14.38
CA ASP A 122 -6.38 3.46 -14.29
C ASP A 122 -6.78 3.22 -12.82
N TRP A 123 -8.09 3.07 -12.58
CA TRP A 123 -8.63 2.68 -11.28
C TRP A 123 -8.29 1.22 -10.97
N PHE A 124 -7.75 0.98 -9.79
CA PHE A 124 -7.52 -0.34 -9.23
C PHE A 124 -8.67 -0.73 -8.29
N TYR A 125 -9.34 -1.84 -8.60
CA TYR A 125 -10.36 -2.46 -7.77
C TYR A 125 -9.81 -3.80 -7.28
N PRO A 126 -9.35 -3.91 -6.03
CA PRO A 126 -8.91 -5.19 -5.49
C PRO A 126 -10.11 -6.13 -5.37
N ASP A 127 -9.94 -7.43 -5.60
CA ASP A 127 -11.08 -8.38 -5.61
C ASP A 127 -11.75 -8.57 -4.23
N PHE A 128 -10.99 -8.47 -3.13
CA PHE A 128 -11.51 -8.68 -1.77
C PHE A 128 -11.11 -7.58 -0.79
N ILE A 129 -12.03 -7.29 0.13
CA ILE A 129 -11.78 -6.57 1.38
C ILE A 129 -11.72 -7.59 2.52
N VAL A 130 -10.67 -7.51 3.32
CA VAL A 130 -10.40 -8.34 4.50
C VAL A 130 -10.35 -7.41 5.70
N TRP A 131 -11.47 -7.22 6.38
CA TRP A 131 -11.53 -6.38 7.57
C TRP A 131 -11.12 -7.19 8.80
N ILE A 132 -10.06 -6.77 9.48
CA ILE A 132 -9.53 -7.44 10.66
C ILE A 132 -9.77 -6.56 11.88
N VAL A 133 -10.47 -7.09 12.88
CA VAL A 133 -10.67 -6.43 14.18
C VAL A 133 -9.77 -7.10 15.20
N ASP A 134 -8.80 -6.34 15.71
CA ASP A 134 -7.89 -6.78 16.76
C ASP A 134 -8.22 -6.12 18.09
N TYR A 135 -8.96 -6.85 18.92
CA TYR A 135 -9.39 -6.38 20.24
C TYR A 135 -8.23 -6.22 21.23
N GLU A 136 -7.14 -6.96 21.04
CA GLU A 136 -5.98 -6.92 21.94
C GLU A 136 -5.23 -5.59 21.82
N THR A 137 -5.00 -5.14 20.58
CA THR A 137 -4.29 -3.89 20.29
C THR A 137 -5.23 -2.71 20.05
N ARG A 138 -6.54 -2.94 20.02
CA ARG A 138 -7.57 -1.96 19.60
C ARG A 138 -7.26 -1.39 18.22
N THR A 139 -6.98 -2.28 17.28
CA THR A 139 -6.68 -1.92 15.89
C THR A 139 -7.75 -2.50 14.96
N GLN A 140 -8.29 -1.65 14.09
CA GLN A 140 -9.09 -2.06 12.95
C GLN A 140 -8.27 -1.93 11.68
N ILE A 141 -8.27 -2.98 10.86
CA ILE A 141 -7.47 -3.02 9.64
C ILE A 141 -8.43 -3.23 8.47
N PHE A 142 -8.52 -2.22 7.61
CA PHE A 142 -9.07 -2.35 6.27
C PHE A 142 -8.03 -3.00 5.37
N GLY A 143 -8.03 -4.33 5.35
CA GLY A 143 -7.21 -5.10 4.44
C GLY A 143 -7.86 -5.20 3.07
N PHE A 144 -7.06 -5.27 2.00
CA PHE A 144 -7.56 -5.72 0.70
C PHE A 144 -6.60 -6.73 0.05
N VAL A 145 -7.18 -7.69 -0.67
CA VAL A 145 -6.46 -8.78 -1.31
C VAL A 145 -6.92 -8.94 -2.75
N ASP A 146 -5.97 -9.05 -3.67
CA ASP A 146 -6.22 -9.21 -5.11
C ASP A 146 -5.48 -10.45 -5.66
N PRO A 147 -6.15 -11.60 -5.82
CA PRO A 147 -5.59 -12.76 -6.50
C PRO A 147 -5.44 -12.50 -8.00
N LYS A 148 -4.19 -12.29 -8.47
CA LYS A 148 -3.95 -11.87 -9.86
C LYS A 148 -2.76 -12.52 -10.56
N GLY A 149 -2.93 -12.74 -11.86
CA GLY A 149 -1.84 -13.14 -12.76
C GLY A 149 -0.91 -11.98 -13.08
N LEU A 150 0.06 -11.69 -12.20
CA LEU A 150 0.93 -10.51 -12.30
C LEU A 150 1.90 -10.52 -13.50
N THR A 151 2.20 -11.67 -14.11
CA THR A 151 3.11 -11.73 -15.28
C THR A 151 2.63 -10.82 -16.41
N VAL A 152 1.34 -10.93 -16.76
CA VAL A 152 0.66 -10.09 -17.76
C VAL A 152 -0.02 -8.89 -17.10
N GLY A 153 -0.59 -9.10 -15.91
CA GLY A 153 -1.41 -8.11 -15.21
C GLY A 153 -0.65 -6.96 -14.56
N ALA A 154 0.69 -7.03 -14.47
CA ALA A 154 1.55 -5.96 -13.98
C ALA A 154 2.58 -5.56 -15.05
N GLY A 155 2.13 -4.90 -16.11
CA GLY A 155 2.94 -4.55 -17.29
C GLY A 155 4.16 -3.70 -16.94
N GLY A 156 4.01 -2.76 -16.00
CA GLY A 156 5.06 -1.86 -15.53
C GLY A 156 6.06 -2.48 -14.53
N GLY A 157 5.84 -3.71 -14.06
CA GLY A 157 6.64 -4.27 -12.97
C GLY A 157 6.42 -3.46 -11.69
N TRP A 158 7.50 -3.05 -11.00
CA TRP A 158 7.36 -2.26 -9.77
C TRP A 158 6.68 -0.89 -9.95
N SER A 159 6.60 -0.35 -11.16
CA SER A 159 5.86 0.87 -11.47
C SER A 159 4.44 0.63 -11.97
N ASP A 160 3.97 -0.62 -11.93
CA ASP A 160 2.59 -0.91 -12.30
C ASP A 160 1.62 -0.35 -11.26
N TYR A 161 0.59 0.35 -11.72
CA TYR A 161 -0.32 1.09 -10.84
C TYR A 161 -1.04 0.20 -9.82
N LYS A 162 -1.25 -1.10 -10.10
CA LYS A 162 -1.87 -2.02 -9.12
C LYS A 162 -0.91 -2.33 -7.97
N ILE A 163 0.38 -2.49 -8.31
CA ILE A 163 1.43 -2.73 -7.32
C ILE A 163 1.65 -1.47 -6.49
N VAL A 164 1.79 -0.31 -7.14
CA VAL A 164 1.93 0.97 -6.45
C VAL A 164 0.70 1.26 -5.59
N SER A 165 -0.52 1.05 -6.10
CA SER A 165 -1.74 1.23 -5.31
C SER A 165 -1.82 0.29 -4.12
N THR A 166 -1.28 -0.93 -4.22
CA THR A 166 -1.22 -1.87 -3.08
C THR A 166 -0.22 -1.41 -2.01
N LEU A 167 0.90 -0.85 -2.44
CA LEU A 167 2.02 -0.49 -1.58
C LEU A 167 1.86 0.89 -0.93
N PHE A 168 1.55 1.90 -1.74
CA PHE A 168 1.71 3.31 -1.40
C PHE A 168 0.41 3.97 -0.96
N MET A 169 -0.67 3.77 -1.70
CA MET A 169 -1.97 4.42 -1.42
C MET A 169 -2.56 4.12 -0.03
N PRO A 170 -2.33 2.95 0.60
CA PRO A 170 -2.79 2.75 1.98
C PRO A 170 -2.23 3.80 2.95
N HIS A 171 -0.96 4.18 2.79
CA HIS A 171 -0.31 5.19 3.63
C HIS A 171 -0.80 6.60 3.33
N VAL A 172 -1.12 6.89 2.07
CA VAL A 172 -1.73 8.16 1.66
C VAL A 172 -3.11 8.31 2.32
N VAL A 173 -3.95 7.28 2.24
CA VAL A 173 -5.30 7.28 2.83
C VAL A 173 -5.23 7.42 4.35
N GLU A 174 -4.36 6.66 5.02
CA GLU A 174 -4.16 6.76 6.48
C GLU A 174 -3.76 8.17 6.90
N ARG A 175 -2.84 8.80 6.17
CA ARG A 175 -2.41 10.17 6.45
C ARG A 175 -3.56 11.14 6.30
N GLN A 176 -4.34 11.05 5.22
CA GLN A 176 -5.47 11.94 4.97
C GLN A 176 -6.55 11.81 6.06
N LEU A 177 -6.80 10.58 6.52
CA LEU A 177 -7.66 10.31 7.67
C LEU A 177 -7.10 10.95 8.95
N ALA A 178 -5.80 10.79 9.22
CA ALA A 178 -5.18 11.41 10.40
C ALA A 178 -5.23 12.95 10.35
N ALA A 179 -4.99 13.54 9.18
CA ALA A 179 -5.05 14.99 8.97
C ALA A 179 -6.45 15.58 9.19
N SER A 180 -7.50 14.77 9.01
CA SER A 180 -8.87 15.19 9.29
C SER A 180 -9.19 15.35 10.77
N GLY A 181 -8.31 14.86 11.66
CA GLY A 181 -8.53 14.87 13.11
C GLY A 181 -9.64 13.93 13.58
N GLN A 182 -10.20 13.11 12.69
CA GLN A 182 -11.24 12.15 13.01
C GLN A 182 -10.64 10.99 13.80
N LYS A 183 -11.27 10.70 14.93
CA LYS A 183 -10.92 9.54 15.75
C LYS A 183 -11.80 8.37 15.36
N VAL A 184 -11.19 7.21 15.23
CA VAL A 184 -11.95 5.97 15.03
C VAL A 184 -12.38 5.47 16.40
N GLU A 185 -13.66 5.61 16.71
CA GLU A 185 -14.24 5.14 17.97
C GLU A 185 -15.04 3.86 17.75
N PHE A 186 -14.82 2.86 18.60
CA PHE A 186 -15.59 1.63 18.62
C PHE A 186 -15.79 1.15 20.06
N GLU A 187 -17.04 0.83 20.40
CA GLU A 187 -17.47 0.48 21.76
C GLU A 187 -17.07 1.51 22.84
N GLY A 188 -17.10 2.80 22.49
CA GLY A 188 -16.78 3.90 23.41
C GLY A 188 -15.29 4.03 23.74
N ALA A 189 -14.42 3.35 23.01
CA ALA A 189 -12.97 3.52 23.07
C ALA A 189 -12.44 4.05 21.73
N GLU A 190 -11.29 4.74 21.78
CA GLU A 190 -10.52 5.12 20.60
C GLU A 190 -9.69 3.92 20.11
N TRP A 191 -9.69 3.71 18.80
CA TRP A 191 -9.02 2.61 18.10
C TRP A 191 -8.06 3.16 17.06
N THR A 192 -6.99 2.40 16.81
CA THR A 192 -6.13 2.64 15.66
C THR A 192 -6.80 2.10 14.41
N PHE A 193 -6.81 2.88 13.32
CA PHE A 193 -7.28 2.40 12.02
C PHE A 193 -6.12 2.30 11.05
N ARG A 194 -6.07 1.19 10.32
CA ARG A 194 -5.05 0.93 9.32
C ARG A 194 -5.67 0.46 8.01
N VAL A 195 -4.98 0.72 6.90
CA VAL A 195 -5.29 0.25 5.56
C VAL A 195 -4.08 -0.55 5.08
N ARG A 196 -4.26 -1.78 4.59
CA ARG A 196 -3.14 -2.58 4.06
C ARG A 196 -3.55 -3.40 2.86
N GLY A 197 -2.68 -3.47 1.85
CA GLY A 197 -2.90 -4.26 0.65
C GLY A 197 -1.98 -5.48 0.57
N VAL A 198 -2.46 -6.54 -0.06
CA VAL A 198 -1.64 -7.70 -0.47
C VAL A 198 -2.07 -8.17 -1.87
N LEU A 199 -1.11 -8.39 -2.76
CA LEU A 199 -1.36 -9.06 -4.03
C LEU A 199 -1.06 -10.56 -3.87
N VAL A 200 -2.02 -11.41 -4.22
CA VAL A 200 -1.81 -12.86 -4.26
C VAL A 200 -1.51 -13.23 -5.71
N SER A 201 -0.24 -13.46 -6.03
CA SER A 201 0.17 -13.79 -7.39
C SER A 201 -0.28 -15.21 -7.76
N THR A 202 -1.07 -15.31 -8.82
CA THR A 202 -1.45 -16.59 -9.45
C THR A 202 -0.45 -16.98 -10.55
N SER A 203 0.49 -16.08 -10.87
CA SER A 203 1.68 -16.41 -11.66
C SER A 203 2.70 -17.15 -10.81
N SER A 204 3.44 -18.10 -11.39
CA SER A 204 4.52 -18.78 -10.66
C SER A 204 5.67 -17.81 -10.35
N PHE A 205 6.35 -18.06 -9.22
CA PHE A 205 7.56 -17.33 -8.85
C PHE A 205 8.60 -17.32 -9.97
N THR A 206 8.87 -18.48 -10.58
CA THR A 206 9.81 -18.62 -11.70
C THR A 206 9.45 -17.73 -12.89
N ASN A 207 8.17 -17.60 -13.22
CA ASN A 207 7.74 -16.76 -14.34
C ASN A 207 7.89 -15.27 -14.01
N LEU A 208 7.56 -14.88 -12.78
CA LEU A 208 7.60 -13.48 -12.36
C LEU A 208 9.05 -12.99 -12.17
N THR A 209 9.92 -13.80 -11.57
CA THR A 209 11.34 -13.47 -11.37
C THR A 209 12.14 -13.41 -12.66
N ALA A 210 11.67 -14.03 -13.75
CA ALA A 210 12.29 -13.95 -15.07
C ALA A 210 12.02 -12.60 -15.77
N GLN A 211 11.10 -11.79 -15.26
CA GLN A 211 10.76 -10.50 -15.86
C GLN A 211 11.69 -9.40 -15.35
N ALA A 212 12.50 -8.81 -16.24
CA ALA A 212 13.45 -7.76 -15.87
C ALA A 212 12.80 -6.52 -15.21
N LYS A 213 11.52 -6.27 -15.47
CA LYS A 213 10.72 -5.20 -14.83
C LYS A 213 10.56 -5.35 -13.30
N PHE A 214 10.85 -6.53 -12.76
CA PHE A 214 10.89 -6.80 -11.32
C PHE A 214 12.31 -6.85 -10.73
N ASN A 215 13.35 -6.61 -11.53
CA ASN A 215 14.72 -6.61 -11.02
C ASN A 215 14.94 -5.50 -9.99
N LEU A 216 15.81 -5.79 -9.02
CA LEU A 216 16.20 -4.91 -7.91
C LEU A 216 17.69 -4.60 -8.01
N ASN A 217 18.13 -3.53 -7.35
CA ASN A 217 19.56 -3.28 -7.16
C ASN A 217 20.07 -4.09 -5.96
N ASP A 218 21.21 -4.78 -6.15
CA ASP A 218 21.99 -5.30 -5.02
C ASP A 218 22.83 -4.21 -4.35
N ASP A 219 23.61 -4.57 -3.33
CA ASP A 219 24.48 -3.67 -2.58
C ASP A 219 25.65 -3.09 -3.41
N GLU A 220 25.87 -3.61 -4.61
CA GLU A 220 26.80 -3.08 -5.60
C GLU A 220 26.12 -2.19 -6.65
N GLY A 221 24.80 -2.11 -6.65
CA GLY A 221 24.00 -1.37 -7.64
C GLY A 221 23.79 -2.12 -8.94
N LYS A 222 24.01 -3.44 -8.94
CA LYS A 222 23.73 -4.30 -10.10
C LYS A 222 22.29 -4.76 -10.05
N LEU A 223 21.65 -4.74 -11.22
CA LEU A 223 20.31 -5.30 -11.39
C LEU A 223 20.34 -6.82 -11.25
N VAL A 224 19.59 -7.33 -10.27
CA VAL A 224 19.47 -8.75 -9.97
C VAL A 224 18.01 -9.18 -9.88
N ALA A 225 17.76 -10.46 -10.11
CA ALA A 225 16.45 -11.05 -9.98
C ALA A 225 15.99 -11.07 -8.50
N PRO A 226 14.72 -10.76 -8.22
CA PRO A 226 14.17 -10.79 -6.86
C PRO A 226 13.98 -12.24 -6.35
N THR A 227 14.13 -12.41 -5.04
CA THR A 227 13.76 -13.65 -4.33
C THR A 227 12.27 -13.62 -3.94
N GLU A 228 11.71 -14.76 -3.54
CA GLU A 228 10.34 -14.81 -2.99
C GLU A 228 10.19 -13.91 -1.76
N ALA A 229 11.23 -13.80 -0.92
CA ALA A 229 11.25 -12.90 0.21
C ALA A 229 11.26 -11.41 -0.19
N ASP A 230 11.90 -11.07 -1.32
CA ASP A 230 11.85 -9.70 -1.87
C ASP A 230 10.42 -9.36 -2.33
N PHE A 231 9.74 -10.29 -3.01
CA PHE A 231 8.33 -10.12 -3.39
C PHE A 231 7.42 -10.01 -2.17
N LYS A 232 7.61 -10.84 -1.13
CA LYS A 232 6.84 -10.76 0.11
C LYS A 232 7.00 -9.39 0.79
N ARG A 233 8.23 -8.84 0.83
CA ARG A 233 8.47 -7.46 1.31
C ARG A 233 7.76 -6.42 0.46
N GLY A 234 7.65 -6.65 -0.84
CA GLY A 234 6.82 -5.88 -1.78
C GLY A 234 5.34 -6.25 -1.75
N ARG A 235 4.83 -6.84 -0.66
CA ARG A 235 3.43 -7.23 -0.44
C ARG A 235 2.83 -8.14 -1.53
N ILE A 236 3.67 -8.91 -2.21
CA ILE A 236 3.27 -9.92 -3.20
C ILE A 236 3.55 -11.31 -2.63
N VAL A 237 2.50 -12.11 -2.48
CA VAL A 237 2.58 -13.49 -2.01
C VAL A 237 2.18 -14.43 -3.14
N PHE A 238 2.90 -15.52 -3.35
CA PHE A 238 2.56 -16.49 -4.40
C PHE A 238 1.52 -17.48 -3.87
N GLN A 239 0.43 -17.68 -4.63
CA GLN A 239 -0.55 -18.71 -4.32
C GLN A 239 0.12 -20.09 -4.41
N LYS A 240 0.04 -20.87 -3.33
CA LYS A 240 0.64 -22.21 -3.23
C LYS A 240 -0.44 -23.28 -3.33
N THR A 241 -0.02 -24.53 -3.52
CA THR A 241 -0.93 -25.69 -3.52
C THR A 241 -1.44 -26.03 -2.12
N ASP A 242 -0.69 -25.65 -1.09
CA ASP A 242 -1.13 -25.70 0.31
C ASP A 242 -1.67 -24.34 0.79
N THR A 243 -2.17 -24.30 2.02
CA THR A 243 -2.75 -23.09 2.61
C THR A 243 -1.73 -22.23 3.37
N SER A 244 -0.43 -22.55 3.32
CA SER A 244 0.59 -21.86 4.13
C SER A 244 0.77 -20.40 3.75
N TYR A 245 0.57 -20.06 2.48
CA TYR A 245 0.68 -18.68 1.98
C TYR A 245 -0.36 -17.74 2.60
N ILE A 246 -1.45 -18.26 3.16
CA ILE A 246 -2.45 -17.45 3.88
C ILE A 246 -1.85 -16.82 5.13
N ASP A 247 -0.90 -17.48 5.80
CA ASP A 247 -0.21 -16.90 6.96
C ASP A 247 0.59 -15.67 6.54
N ASP A 248 1.25 -15.73 5.36
CA ASP A 248 1.98 -14.59 4.80
C ASP A 248 1.01 -13.44 4.46
N VAL A 249 -0.15 -13.74 3.89
CA VAL A 249 -1.18 -12.72 3.58
C VAL A 249 -1.67 -12.04 4.86
N LEU A 250 -2.06 -12.82 5.87
CA LEU A 250 -2.58 -12.29 7.13
C LEU A 250 -1.51 -11.51 7.91
N GLN A 251 -0.26 -11.98 7.88
CA GLN A 251 0.88 -11.26 8.44
C GLN A 251 1.04 -9.90 7.77
N LEU A 252 1.10 -9.85 6.43
CA LEU A 252 1.27 -8.59 5.70
C LEU A 252 0.10 -7.63 5.92
N LEU A 253 -1.12 -8.12 6.11
CA LEU A 253 -2.26 -7.25 6.45
C LEU A 253 -2.16 -6.64 7.85
N THR A 254 -1.50 -7.31 8.80
CA THR A 254 -1.49 -6.92 10.21
C THR A 254 -0.20 -6.27 10.69
N GLU A 255 0.90 -6.52 10.01
CA GLU A 255 2.24 -6.06 10.41
C GLU A 255 2.81 -5.05 9.41
N ASP A 256 3.47 -4.04 9.95
CA ASP A 256 4.25 -3.09 9.17
C ASP A 256 5.70 -3.55 9.05
N SER A 257 6.27 -3.35 7.87
CA SER A 257 7.67 -3.59 7.57
C SER A 257 8.47 -2.29 7.49
N ALA A 258 9.80 -2.40 7.36
CA ALA A 258 10.63 -1.23 7.05
C ALA A 258 10.27 -0.57 5.70
N VAL A 259 9.72 -1.35 4.75
CA VAL A 259 9.22 -0.84 3.47
C VAL A 259 7.93 -0.04 3.67
N ASP A 260 7.06 -0.44 4.61
CA ASP A 260 5.87 0.34 4.94
C ASP A 260 6.24 1.69 5.58
N HIS A 261 7.25 1.71 6.45
CA HIS A 261 7.76 2.96 7.01
C HIS A 261 8.33 3.89 5.92
N LEU A 262 9.11 3.35 4.99
CA LEU A 262 9.62 4.07 3.81
C LEU A 262 8.50 4.67 2.97
N LEU A 263 7.45 3.90 2.69
CA LEU A 263 6.29 4.35 1.90
C LEU A 263 5.43 5.35 2.65
N SER A 264 5.30 5.21 3.97
CA SER A 264 4.63 6.18 4.84
C SER A 264 5.33 7.54 4.85
N LEU A 265 6.67 7.56 4.96
CA LEU A 265 7.47 8.78 4.82
C LEU A 265 7.38 9.37 3.41
N SER A 266 7.25 8.54 2.39
CA SER A 266 7.08 8.99 1.01
C SER A 266 5.70 9.64 0.82
N ALA A 267 4.63 9.05 1.35
CA ALA A 267 3.32 9.68 1.40
C ALA A 267 3.37 10.97 2.23
N LEU A 268 4.25 11.02 3.23
CA LEU A 268 4.48 12.24 3.99
C LEU A 268 5.08 13.36 3.11
N LEU A 269 6.04 13.00 2.27
CA LEU A 269 6.73 13.94 1.38
C LEU A 269 5.82 14.49 0.28
N PHE A 270 5.01 13.64 -0.36
CA PHE A 270 4.15 14.04 -1.49
C PHE A 270 2.94 14.87 -1.08
N ASP A 271 2.30 14.62 0.07
CA ASP A 271 1.13 15.39 0.48
C ASP A 271 1.48 16.84 0.86
N ASN A 272 2.64 17.07 1.48
CA ASN A 272 3.07 18.45 1.77
C ASN A 272 4.58 18.59 1.94
N SER A 273 5.29 18.65 0.82
CA SER A 273 6.75 18.77 0.76
C SER A 273 7.29 19.98 1.53
N ALA A 274 6.53 21.08 1.59
CA ALA A 274 6.94 22.30 2.31
C ALA A 274 7.08 22.12 3.83
N TYR A 275 6.41 21.13 4.43
CA TYR A 275 6.52 20.80 5.86
C TYR A 275 7.28 19.49 6.11
N PHE A 276 7.79 18.83 5.06
CA PHE A 276 8.63 17.68 5.22
C PHE A 276 10.03 18.13 5.66
N THR A 277 10.32 17.96 6.96
CA THR A 277 11.64 18.26 7.51
C THR A 277 12.40 16.94 7.71
N PRO A 278 13.39 16.61 6.86
CA PRO A 278 14.14 15.38 7.01
C PRO A 278 14.93 15.39 8.33
N SER A 279 14.91 14.28 9.06
CA SER A 279 15.54 14.15 10.37
C SER A 279 16.50 12.97 10.51
N GLY A 280 16.50 12.06 9.53
CA GLY A 280 17.37 10.89 9.47
C GLY A 280 17.86 10.62 8.05
N GLU A 281 18.78 9.67 7.92
CA GLU A 281 19.44 9.35 6.64
C GLU A 281 18.43 8.96 5.54
N LEU A 282 17.37 8.25 5.92
CA LEU A 282 16.33 7.82 4.99
C LEU A 282 15.49 9.01 4.49
N GLU A 283 15.03 9.86 5.40
CA GLU A 283 14.24 11.05 5.08
C GLU A 283 15.03 12.02 4.21
N HIS A 284 16.33 12.17 4.47
CA HIS A 284 17.22 12.97 3.61
C HIS A 284 17.36 12.35 2.21
N ASP A 285 17.47 11.02 2.08
CA ASP A 285 17.46 10.38 0.75
C ASP A 285 16.15 10.63 0.00
N LEU A 286 15.01 10.49 0.68
CA LEU A 286 13.69 10.74 0.09
C LEU A 286 13.55 12.18 -0.39
N ALA A 287 13.92 13.16 0.43
CA ALA A 287 13.90 14.57 0.07
C ALA A 287 14.82 14.87 -1.12
N LEU A 288 16.06 14.35 -1.10
CA LEU A 288 16.99 14.47 -2.23
C LEU A 288 16.42 13.88 -3.53
N ARG A 289 15.80 12.68 -3.47
CA ARG A 289 15.20 12.03 -4.66
C ARG A 289 14.09 12.87 -5.25
N HIS A 290 13.23 13.40 -4.39
CA HIS A 290 12.07 14.20 -4.77
C HIS A 290 12.48 15.54 -5.38
N ASP A 291 13.50 16.20 -4.83
CA ASP A 291 14.01 17.47 -5.36
C ASP A 291 14.78 17.29 -6.69
N GLU A 292 15.45 16.16 -6.88
CA GLU A 292 16.26 15.88 -8.07
C GLU A 292 15.44 15.50 -9.30
N ASN A 293 14.26 14.91 -9.12
CA ASN A 293 13.46 14.40 -10.23
C ASN A 293 11.99 14.78 -10.06
N THR A 294 11.42 15.41 -11.09
CA THR A 294 9.97 15.55 -11.26
C THR A 294 9.39 14.22 -11.75
N GLN A 295 9.38 13.21 -10.90
CA GLN A 295 8.78 11.90 -11.15
C GLN A 295 7.32 11.89 -10.70
N THR A 296 6.52 11.02 -11.31
CA THR A 296 5.18 10.71 -10.76
C THR A 296 5.32 9.87 -9.49
N GLU A 297 4.26 9.77 -8.67
CA GLU A 297 4.28 8.94 -7.45
C GLU A 297 4.61 7.48 -7.77
N SER A 298 4.08 6.96 -8.88
CA SER A 298 4.34 5.60 -9.36
C SER A 298 5.81 5.37 -9.71
N GLU A 299 6.44 6.32 -10.39
CA GLU A 299 7.86 6.24 -10.75
C GLU A 299 8.76 6.34 -9.52
N PHE A 300 8.41 7.24 -8.60
CA PHE A 300 9.13 7.43 -7.33
C PHE A 300 9.07 6.15 -6.49
N VAL A 301 7.88 5.62 -6.26
CA VAL A 301 7.67 4.36 -5.50
C VAL A 301 8.41 3.21 -6.17
N ALA A 302 8.37 3.09 -7.49
CA ALA A 302 9.10 2.03 -8.20
C ALA A 302 10.62 2.14 -8.04
N ALA A 303 11.16 3.37 -8.05
CA ALA A 303 12.58 3.61 -7.80
C ALA A 303 12.96 3.24 -6.36
N LEU A 304 12.11 3.55 -5.38
CA LEU A 304 12.29 3.11 -4.00
C LEU A 304 12.26 1.59 -3.89
N MET A 305 11.30 0.92 -4.51
CA MET A 305 11.21 -0.54 -4.48
C MET A 305 12.46 -1.18 -5.05
N ARG A 306 13.00 -0.64 -6.15
CA ARG A 306 14.24 -1.12 -6.76
C ARG A 306 15.44 -1.04 -5.83
N ASP A 307 15.52 0.01 -4.99
CA ASP A 307 16.69 0.30 -4.15
C ASP A 307 16.57 -0.22 -2.70
N TYR A 308 15.35 -0.39 -2.20
CA TYR A 308 15.08 -0.69 -0.78
C TYR A 308 14.45 -2.05 -0.53
N LEU A 309 13.89 -2.75 -1.52
CA LEU A 309 13.31 -4.08 -1.26
C LEU A 309 14.36 -5.13 -0.91
N LYS A 310 15.53 -5.06 -1.55
CA LYS A 310 16.60 -6.03 -1.35
C LYS A 310 17.44 -5.64 -0.14
N LEU A 311 17.60 -6.59 0.78
CA LEU A 311 18.52 -6.47 1.91
C LEU A 311 19.96 -6.72 1.45
N ASP A 312 20.90 -6.00 2.04
CA ASP A 312 22.33 -6.31 1.89
C ASP A 312 22.74 -7.56 2.69
N SER A 313 24.01 -7.92 2.60
CA SER A 313 24.60 -9.06 3.33
C SER A 313 24.50 -8.97 4.86
N LYS A 314 24.19 -7.78 5.42
CA LYS A 314 24.00 -7.54 6.85
C LYS A 314 22.53 -7.41 7.24
N GLY A 315 21.60 -7.56 6.29
CA GLY A 315 20.18 -7.41 6.54
C GLY A 315 19.70 -5.96 6.59
N VAL A 316 20.43 -5.02 5.98
CA VAL A 316 20.10 -3.59 5.96
C VAL A 316 19.44 -3.21 4.63
N HIS A 317 18.40 -2.37 4.70
CA HIS A 317 17.72 -1.79 3.54
C HIS A 317 18.47 -0.56 3.00
N GLY A 318 18.44 -0.35 1.68
CA GLY A 318 18.92 0.91 1.08
C GLY A 318 20.44 1.08 1.06
N SER A 319 21.22 0.01 1.27
CA SER A 319 22.69 0.08 1.25
C SER A 319 23.23 0.61 -0.08
N TRP A 320 22.60 0.24 -1.20
CA TRP A 320 22.89 0.84 -2.51
C TRP A 320 22.54 2.32 -2.58
N ALA A 321 21.36 2.73 -2.09
CA ALA A 321 20.94 4.13 -2.07
C ALA A 321 21.99 4.99 -1.34
N SER A 322 22.36 4.61 -0.11
CA SER A 322 23.38 5.31 0.67
C SER A 322 24.75 5.34 -0.02
N LYS A 323 25.19 4.23 -0.64
CA LYS A 323 26.44 4.16 -1.41
C LYS A 323 26.40 5.07 -2.64
N ASN A 324 25.27 5.15 -3.33
CA ASN A 324 25.08 6.04 -4.46
C ASN A 324 25.11 7.51 -4.05
N ARG A 325 24.49 7.87 -2.91
CA ARG A 325 24.56 9.23 -2.34
C ARG A 325 25.97 9.63 -1.94
N ARG A 326 26.72 8.71 -1.34
CA ARG A 326 28.14 8.91 -1.06
C ARG A 326 28.97 9.15 -2.32
N ARG A 327 28.66 8.48 -3.43
CA ARG A 327 29.32 8.74 -4.72
C ARG A 327 29.03 10.15 -5.22
N GLN A 328 27.80 10.65 -5.08
CA GLN A 328 27.46 12.03 -5.43
C GLN A 328 28.15 13.05 -4.52
N LEU A 329 28.30 12.73 -3.23
CA LEU A 329 29.03 13.59 -2.30
C LEU A 329 30.51 13.77 -2.70
N MET A 330 31.10 12.80 -3.40
CA MET A 330 32.47 12.92 -3.92
C MET A 330 32.63 14.03 -4.96
N ASP A 331 31.55 14.46 -5.63
CA ASP A 331 31.61 15.61 -6.54
C ASP A 331 31.95 16.91 -5.79
N TYR A 332 31.64 16.98 -4.49
CA TYR A 332 31.98 18.09 -3.60
C TYR A 332 33.39 17.98 -2.97
N ALA A 333 34.17 16.94 -3.28
CA ALA A 333 35.51 16.75 -2.70
C ALA A 333 36.47 17.91 -3.01
N ALA A 334 36.27 18.60 -4.14
CA ALA A 334 37.07 19.75 -4.54
C ALA A 334 36.80 21.01 -3.69
N GLU A 335 35.61 21.11 -3.07
CA GLU A 335 35.17 22.30 -2.33
C GLU A 335 35.58 22.26 -0.84
N GLY A 336 35.87 21.08 -0.30
CA GLY A 336 36.25 20.91 1.10
C GLY A 336 35.06 20.97 2.07
N LYS A 337 35.28 20.47 3.29
CA LYS A 337 34.26 20.46 4.37
C LYS A 337 33.74 21.85 4.78
N TRP A 338 34.48 22.91 4.42
CA TRP A 338 34.20 24.31 4.80
C TRP A 338 34.34 25.32 3.65
N GLY A 339 34.38 24.88 2.39
CA GLY A 339 34.59 25.78 1.24
C GLY A 339 36.05 26.24 1.06
N PHE A 340 37.01 25.66 1.79
CA PHE A 340 38.44 25.98 1.70
C PHE A 340 39.29 24.70 1.72
N GLY A 341 39.95 24.40 0.59
CA GLY A 341 40.87 23.27 0.41
C GLY A 341 40.17 21.91 0.21
N GLY A 342 40.82 20.96 -0.47
CA GLY A 342 40.21 19.66 -0.79
C GLY A 342 39.98 18.77 0.44
N GLU A 343 38.82 18.12 0.50
CA GLU A 343 38.51 17.13 1.53
C GLU A 343 39.23 15.80 1.23
N LYS A 344 39.67 15.08 2.27
CA LYS A 344 40.26 13.76 2.03
C LYS A 344 39.16 12.84 1.52
N VAL A 345 39.41 12.19 0.38
CA VAL A 345 38.54 11.16 -0.20
C VAL A 345 38.11 10.09 0.82
N SER A 346 38.98 9.75 1.78
CA SER A 346 38.65 8.83 2.88
C SER A 346 37.49 9.32 3.74
N ASP A 347 37.43 10.62 4.01
CA ASP A 347 36.48 11.20 4.98
C ASP A 347 35.06 11.24 4.38
N ILE A 348 34.95 11.48 3.07
CA ILE A 348 33.70 11.36 2.32
C ILE A 348 33.29 9.88 2.16
N ARG A 349 34.25 9.02 1.82
CA ARG A 349 34.00 7.58 1.64
C ARG A 349 33.49 6.92 2.92
N ASP A 350 33.95 7.37 4.07
CA ASP A 350 33.63 6.74 5.36
C ASP A 350 32.56 7.54 6.13
N HIS A 351 31.91 8.53 5.49
CA HIS A 351 30.88 9.35 6.12
C HIS A 351 29.68 8.49 6.56
N PRO A 352 29.23 8.56 7.82
CA PRO A 352 28.18 7.69 8.35
C PRO A 352 26.77 8.06 7.86
N ALA A 353 26.54 9.32 7.48
CA ALA A 353 25.26 9.85 7.02
C ALA A 353 25.41 10.63 5.69
N PRO A 354 25.74 9.95 4.57
CA PRO A 354 25.99 10.61 3.29
C PRO A 354 24.78 11.38 2.73
N CYS A 355 23.54 10.97 2.99
CA CYS A 355 22.35 11.68 2.53
C CYS A 355 22.17 13.02 3.25
N GLU A 356 22.29 13.03 4.58
CA GLU A 356 22.19 14.25 5.40
C GLU A 356 23.25 15.29 5.01
N GLU A 357 24.49 14.84 4.82
CA GLU A 357 25.60 15.72 4.42
C GLU A 357 25.38 16.28 3.01
N LEU A 358 24.96 15.44 2.06
CA LEU A 358 24.69 15.88 0.69
C LEU A 358 23.54 16.90 0.63
N TRP A 359 22.46 16.66 1.38
CA TRP A 359 21.35 17.61 1.53
C TRP A 359 21.84 18.96 2.07
N SER A 360 22.62 18.93 3.15
CA SER A 360 23.17 20.13 3.79
C SER A 360 24.05 20.94 2.85
N ARG A 361 24.81 20.30 1.95
CA ARG A 361 25.62 20.99 0.93
C ARG A 361 24.75 21.65 -0.14
N LYS A 362 23.76 20.94 -0.69
CA LYS A 362 22.85 21.53 -1.69
C LYS A 362 22.11 22.76 -1.16
N GLN A 363 21.60 22.69 0.07
CA GLN A 363 20.93 23.81 0.73
C GLN A 363 21.83 25.04 0.94
N LYS A 364 23.15 24.86 1.03
CA LYS A 364 24.12 25.97 1.11
C LYS A 364 24.37 26.58 -0.27
N THR A 365 24.52 25.75 -1.31
CA THR A 365 24.76 26.19 -2.69
C THR A 365 23.58 26.97 -3.26
N GLU A 366 22.33 26.63 -2.90
CA GLU A 366 21.14 27.36 -3.35
C GLU A 366 20.94 28.73 -2.68
N LYS A 367 21.61 28.98 -1.54
CA LYS A 367 21.50 30.22 -0.77
C LYS A 367 22.65 31.20 -1.02
N GLY A 368 23.70 30.78 -1.73
CA GLY A 368 24.83 31.62 -2.14
C GLY A 368 24.70 32.03 -3.59
#